data_AF-X1CEP0-F1
#
_entry.id   AF-X1CEP0-F1
#
_cell.length_a   1.000
_cell.length_b   1.000
_cell.length_c   1.000
_cell.angle_alpha   90.00
_cell.angle_beta   90.00
_cell.angle_gamma   90.00
#
_symmetry.space_group_name_H-M   'P 1'
#
loop_
_entity.id
_entity.type
_entity.pdbx_description
1 polymer ?
#
loop_
_entity_poly.entity_id
_entity_poly.type
_entity_poly.pdbx_seq_one_letter_code
_entity_poly.pdbx_strand_id
1 'polypeptide(L)'
;LCQIFYKYWSENDARKGTLEQIKVTLDSAKELVKNGVSSKEQIEMVINKNFPVYLENDQTDIQCRKNHQNHKKLIEVTKKCFVTQVEESILFLSIKEDIKDYNELSRATFKSKEKAYQALIRQLDYNEEGIAIVEQDDSILKIPLGKNIILKVLRAGFELTKKSLIEELDEIFN
;
A
#
# COMPACT_ATOMS: atom_id res chain seq x y z
N LEU A 1 -20.91 13.40 -16.02
CA LEU A 1 -20.28 12.14 -16.49
C LEU A 1 -19.00 11.82 -15.70
N CYS A 2 -17.95 12.64 -15.74
CA CYS A 2 -16.71 12.37 -14.96
C CYS A 2 -16.91 12.27 -13.44
N GLN A 3 -17.71 13.15 -12.82
CA GLN A 3 -17.94 13.10 -11.36
C GLN A 3 -18.74 11.87 -10.91
N ILE A 4 -19.75 11.45 -11.68
CA ILE A 4 -20.57 10.27 -11.37
C ILE A 4 -19.74 8.99 -11.54
N PHE A 5 -18.96 8.91 -12.63
CA PHE A 5 -18.02 7.82 -12.85
C PHE A 5 -16.96 7.76 -11.74
N TYR A 6 -16.32 8.88 -11.43
CA TYR A 6 -15.30 8.95 -10.39
C TYR A 6 -15.86 8.58 -9.02
N LYS A 7 -17.03 9.10 -8.65
CA LYS A 7 -17.71 8.77 -7.40
C LYS A 7 -18.02 7.27 -7.32
N TYR A 8 -18.63 6.72 -8.37
CA TYR A 8 -18.95 5.29 -8.45
C TYR A 8 -17.70 4.42 -8.32
N TRP A 9 -16.66 4.70 -9.12
CA TRP A 9 -15.39 3.98 -9.05
C TRP A 9 -14.73 4.08 -7.68
N SER A 10 -14.71 5.29 -7.08
CA SER A 10 -14.11 5.51 -5.76
C SER A 10 -14.86 4.79 -4.63
N GLU A 11 -16.19 4.79 -4.66
CA GLU A 11 -17.02 4.26 -3.57
C GLU A 11 -17.20 2.75 -3.66
N ASN A 12 -17.07 2.17 -4.86
CA ASN A 12 -17.26 0.74 -5.10
C ASN A 12 -15.93 0.04 -5.38
N ASP A 13 -15.36 0.24 -6.57
CA ASP A 13 -14.24 -0.57 -7.06
C ASP A 13 -12.95 -0.29 -6.28
N ALA A 14 -12.56 0.98 -6.16
CA ALA A 14 -11.36 1.37 -5.44
C ALA A 14 -11.45 1.02 -3.96
N ARG A 15 -12.56 1.40 -3.30
CA ARG A 15 -12.78 1.08 -1.88
C ARG A 15 -12.78 -0.43 -1.63
N LYS A 16 -13.48 -1.21 -2.45
CA LYS A 16 -13.54 -2.67 -2.30
C LYS A 16 -12.16 -3.30 -2.48
N GLY A 17 -11.42 -2.91 -3.52
CA GLY A 17 -10.07 -3.41 -3.78
C GLY A 17 -9.11 -3.08 -2.63
N THR A 18 -9.10 -1.83 -2.17
CA THR A 18 -8.26 -1.41 -1.04
C THR A 18 -8.61 -2.15 0.24
N LEU A 19 -9.90 -2.37 0.54
CA LEU A 19 -10.30 -3.14 1.72
C LEU A 19 -9.83 -4.59 1.65
N GLU A 20 -9.85 -5.22 0.48
CA GLU A 20 -9.32 -6.58 0.31
C GLU A 20 -7.79 -6.62 0.42
N GLN A 21 -7.08 -5.61 -0.12
CA GLN A 21 -5.62 -5.46 0.07
C GLN A 21 -5.24 -5.31 1.56
N ILE A 22 -5.99 -4.52 2.31
CA ILE A 22 -5.81 -4.39 3.76
C ILE A 22 -6.07 -5.73 4.46
N LYS A 23 -7.16 -6.40 4.10
CA LYS A 23 -7.54 -7.70 4.68
C LYS A 23 -6.48 -8.77 4.46
N VAL A 24 -6.01 -8.96 3.22
CA VAL A 24 -4.98 -9.96 2.91
C VAL A 24 -3.65 -9.64 3.58
N THR A 25 -3.31 -8.35 3.74
CA THR A 25 -2.13 -7.92 4.50
C THR A 25 -2.23 -8.31 5.97
N LEU A 26 -3.36 -7.96 6.61
CA LEU A 26 -3.59 -8.28 8.02
C LEU A 26 -3.66 -9.80 8.26
N ASP A 27 -4.30 -10.55 7.37
CA ASP A 27 -4.42 -12.00 7.50
C ASP A 27 -3.06 -12.69 7.30
N SER A 28 -2.23 -12.20 6.37
CA SER A 28 -0.83 -12.64 6.20
C SER A 28 0.00 -12.38 7.46
N ALA A 29 -0.11 -11.18 8.03
CA ALA A 29 0.60 -10.82 9.25
C ALA A 29 0.12 -11.65 10.46
N LYS A 30 -1.19 -11.89 10.58
CA LYS A 30 -1.75 -12.78 11.62
C LYS A 30 -1.26 -14.22 11.49
N GLU A 31 -1.18 -14.76 10.26
CA GLU A 31 -0.63 -16.10 10.00
C GLU A 31 0.80 -16.19 10.53
N LEU A 32 1.63 -15.18 10.25
CA LEU A 32 3.02 -15.11 10.69
C LEU A 32 3.15 -14.96 12.22
N VAL A 33 2.37 -14.07 12.85
CA VAL A 33 2.42 -13.86 14.31
C VAL A 33 1.91 -15.08 15.09
N LYS A 34 0.87 -15.76 14.62
CA LYS A 34 0.32 -16.97 15.28
C LYS A 34 1.32 -18.12 15.31
N ASN A 35 2.19 -18.19 14.31
CA ASN A 35 3.20 -19.24 14.19
C ASN A 35 4.50 -18.93 14.98
N GLY A 36 4.58 -17.79 15.68
CA GLY A 36 5.75 -17.37 16.45
C GLY A 36 6.76 -16.57 15.61
N VAL A 37 8.05 -16.61 16.02
CA VAL A 37 9.13 -15.93 15.27
C VAL A 37 9.24 -16.59 13.89
N SER A 38 8.77 -15.88 12.87
CA SER A 38 8.79 -16.36 11.50
C SER A 38 10.17 -16.18 10.89
N SER A 39 10.75 -17.25 10.33
CA SER A 39 11.97 -17.16 9.54
C SER A 39 11.75 -16.34 8.27
N LYS A 40 12.83 -15.88 7.64
CA LYS A 40 12.74 -15.16 6.36
C LYS A 40 12.03 -16.00 5.29
N GLU A 41 12.28 -17.30 5.26
CA GLU A 41 11.67 -18.25 4.34
C GLU A 41 10.16 -18.38 4.58
N GLN A 42 9.72 -18.38 5.85
CA GLN A 42 8.30 -18.42 6.19
C GLN A 42 7.58 -17.14 5.76
N ILE A 43 8.20 -15.98 5.99
CA ILE A 43 7.69 -14.69 5.52
C ILE A 43 7.56 -14.71 4.00
N GLU A 44 8.62 -15.10 3.29
CA GLU A 44 8.61 -15.18 1.83
C GLU A 44 7.54 -16.14 1.28
N MET A 45 7.36 -17.29 1.93
CA MET A 45 6.31 -18.24 1.56
C MET A 45 4.90 -17.63 1.71
N VAL A 46 4.62 -16.98 2.83
CA VAL A 46 3.33 -16.32 3.07
C VAL A 46 3.10 -15.17 2.09
N ILE A 47 4.14 -14.37 1.81
CA ILE A 47 4.08 -13.30 0.81
C ILE A 47 3.77 -13.88 -0.57
N ASN A 48 4.50 -14.90 -1.02
CA ASN A 48 4.32 -15.49 -2.34
C ASN A 48 2.94 -16.14 -2.52
N LYS A 49 2.42 -16.78 -1.47
CA LYS A 49 1.08 -17.38 -1.44
C LYS A 49 -0.02 -16.33 -1.57
N ASN A 50 0.11 -15.19 -0.90
CA ASN A 50 -0.96 -14.20 -0.78
C ASN A 50 -0.86 -13.04 -1.78
N PHE A 51 0.32 -12.79 -2.34
CA PHE A 51 0.55 -11.70 -3.28
C PHE A 51 -0.38 -11.71 -4.52
N PRO A 52 -0.74 -12.86 -5.13
CA PRO A 52 -1.70 -12.87 -6.24
C PRO A 52 -3.06 -12.25 -5.87
N VAL A 53 -3.57 -12.53 -4.67
CA VAL A 53 -4.84 -11.95 -4.18
C VAL A 53 -4.69 -10.45 -3.92
N TYR A 54 -3.56 -10.04 -3.33
CA TYR A 54 -3.25 -8.63 -3.15
C TYR A 54 -3.21 -7.88 -4.49
N LEU A 55 -2.54 -8.45 -5.50
CA LEU A 55 -2.35 -7.86 -6.82
C LEU A 55 -3.65 -7.81 -7.62
N GLU A 56 -4.51 -8.83 -7.55
CA GLU A 56 -5.81 -8.85 -8.22
C GLU A 56 -6.71 -7.68 -7.77
N ASN A 57 -6.53 -7.20 -6.55
CA ASN A 57 -7.28 -6.09 -5.97
C ASN A 57 -6.57 -4.73 -6.10
N ASP A 58 -5.37 -4.70 -6.69
CA ASP A 58 -4.60 -3.48 -6.91
C ASP A 58 -5.18 -2.65 -8.06
N GLN A 59 -5.59 -1.42 -7.77
CA GLN A 59 -6.23 -0.56 -8.76
C GLN A 59 -5.29 -0.20 -9.92
N THR A 60 -4.00 -0.05 -9.66
CA THR A 60 -3.02 0.30 -10.70
C THR A 60 -2.85 -0.87 -11.65
N ASP A 61 -2.68 -2.08 -11.11
CA ASP A 61 -2.56 -3.32 -11.87
C ASP A 61 -3.80 -3.57 -12.74
N ILE A 62 -5.01 -3.39 -12.18
CA ILE A 62 -6.28 -3.53 -12.92
C ILE A 62 -6.32 -2.61 -14.14
N GLN A 63 -5.82 -1.38 -14.03
CA GLN A 63 -5.83 -0.40 -15.12
C GLN A 63 -4.66 -0.54 -16.10
N CYS A 64 -3.68 -1.41 -15.82
CA CYS A 64 -2.49 -1.61 -16.64
C CYS A 64 -2.58 -2.81 -17.60
N ARG A 65 -1.99 -2.65 -18.80
CA ARG A 65 -1.83 -3.68 -19.82
C ARG A 65 -0.77 -4.69 -19.38
N LYS A 66 -1.18 -5.95 -19.21
CA LYS A 66 -0.32 -7.03 -18.68
C LYS A 66 0.86 -7.40 -19.59
N ASN A 67 0.74 -7.12 -20.89
CA ASN A 67 1.77 -7.40 -21.89
C ASN A 67 2.75 -6.22 -22.09
N HIS A 68 2.60 -5.14 -21.34
CA HIS A 68 3.48 -3.97 -21.46
C HIS A 68 4.86 -4.25 -20.85
N GLN A 69 5.93 -3.73 -21.47
CA GLN A 69 7.31 -3.96 -21.01
C GLN A 69 7.54 -3.55 -19.55
N ASN A 70 6.92 -2.44 -19.12
CA ASN A 70 7.05 -1.93 -17.75
C ASN A 70 6.12 -2.63 -16.73
N HIS A 71 5.21 -3.49 -17.17
CA HIS A 71 4.24 -4.14 -16.27
C HIS A 71 4.94 -5.07 -15.27
N LYS A 72 5.98 -5.79 -15.70
CA LYS A 72 6.79 -6.63 -14.80
C LYS A 72 7.43 -5.79 -13.69
N LYS A 73 8.00 -4.64 -14.03
CA LYS A 73 8.61 -3.71 -13.06
C LYS A 73 7.56 -3.20 -12.07
N LEU A 74 6.37 -2.86 -12.55
CA LEU A 74 5.26 -2.43 -11.69
C LEU A 74 4.92 -3.53 -10.66
N ILE A 75 4.75 -4.78 -11.09
CA ILE A 75 4.46 -5.91 -10.19
C ILE A 75 5.55 -6.08 -9.13
N GLU A 76 6.83 -5.99 -9.52
CA GLU A 76 7.95 -6.12 -8.60
C GLU A 76 7.91 -5.05 -7.50
N VAL A 77 7.59 -3.81 -7.85
CA VAL A 77 7.44 -2.70 -6.91
C VAL A 77 6.20 -2.88 -6.03
N THR A 78 5.05 -3.25 -6.60
CA THR A 78 3.83 -3.56 -5.84
C THR A 78 4.07 -4.68 -4.83
N LYS A 79 4.86 -5.70 -5.19
CA LYS A 79 5.24 -6.78 -4.27
C LYS A 79 6.09 -6.28 -3.11
N LYS A 80 7.06 -5.38 -3.37
CA LYS A 80 7.85 -4.75 -2.31
C LYS A 80 6.95 -3.96 -1.36
N CYS A 81 6.00 -3.18 -1.89
CA CYS A 81 5.02 -2.46 -1.07
C CYS A 81 4.22 -3.43 -0.17
N PHE A 82 3.69 -4.51 -0.74
CA PHE A 82 2.98 -5.55 0.03
C PHE A 82 3.85 -6.15 1.15
N VAL A 83 5.11 -6.49 0.87
CA VAL A 83 6.05 -6.99 1.88
C VAL A 83 6.16 -6.00 3.05
N THR A 84 6.35 -4.71 2.75
CA THR A 84 6.49 -3.70 3.80
C THR A 84 5.26 -3.56 4.67
N GLN A 85 4.07 -3.61 4.06
CA GLN A 85 2.80 -3.56 4.76
C GLN A 85 2.60 -4.76 5.70
N VAL A 86 3.00 -5.96 5.26
CA VAL A 86 2.93 -7.17 6.10
C VAL A 86 3.93 -7.10 7.25
N GLU A 87 5.18 -6.71 6.98
CA GLU A 87 6.22 -6.55 8.01
C GLU A 87 5.78 -5.58 9.11
N GLU A 88 5.21 -4.44 8.75
CA GLU A 88 4.76 -3.43 9.72
C GLU A 88 3.48 -3.87 10.44
N SER A 89 2.58 -4.58 9.76
CA SER A 89 1.42 -5.21 10.39
C SER A 89 1.83 -6.26 11.44
N ILE A 90 2.92 -6.99 11.23
CA ILE A 90 3.48 -7.90 12.24
C ILE A 90 3.93 -7.12 13.47
N LEU A 91 4.57 -5.96 13.31
CA LEU A 91 5.01 -5.11 14.43
C LEU A 91 3.81 -4.64 15.26
N PHE A 92 2.74 -4.17 14.59
CA PHE A 92 1.50 -3.78 15.24
C PHE A 92 0.86 -4.93 16.02
N LEU A 93 0.71 -6.10 15.39
CA LEU A 93 0.07 -7.28 16.00
C LEU A 93 0.92 -7.95 17.11
N SER A 94 2.20 -7.63 17.18
CA SER A 94 3.12 -8.17 18.20
C SER A 94 3.04 -7.42 19.52
N ILE A 95 2.39 -6.24 19.57
CA ILE A 95 2.19 -5.49 20.81
C ILE A 95 1.29 -6.27 21.77
N LYS A 96 1.76 -6.42 23.00
CA LYS A 96 1.06 -7.11 24.11
C LYS A 96 0.57 -6.15 25.19
N GLU A 97 0.89 -4.87 25.05
CA GLU A 97 0.44 -3.79 25.92
C GLU A 97 -1.08 -3.60 25.76
N ASP A 98 -1.77 -3.14 26.79
CA ASP A 98 -3.18 -2.76 26.71
C ASP A 98 -3.27 -1.37 26.05
N ILE A 99 -3.77 -1.33 24.81
CA ILE A 99 -3.73 -0.16 23.94
C ILE A 99 -5.13 0.40 23.74
N LYS A 100 -5.32 1.69 24.01
CA LYS A 100 -6.65 2.34 23.97
C LYS A 100 -7.00 2.94 22.62
N ASP A 101 -6.00 3.38 21.87
CA ASP A 101 -6.19 4.05 20.60
C ASP A 101 -5.02 3.83 19.64
N TYR A 102 -5.16 4.36 18.43
CA TYR A 102 -4.17 4.24 17.37
C TYR A 102 -2.86 4.98 17.68
N ASN A 103 -2.90 6.06 18.45
CA ASN A 103 -1.72 6.86 18.75
C ASN A 103 -0.86 6.11 19.78
N GLU A 104 -1.49 5.56 20.82
CA GLU A 104 -0.86 4.63 21.76
C GLU A 104 -0.29 3.42 21.03
N LEU A 105 -1.04 2.82 20.11
CA LEU A 105 -0.56 1.69 19.29
C LEU A 105 0.71 2.05 18.54
N SER A 106 0.69 3.18 17.82
CA SER A 106 1.81 3.65 17.00
C SER A 106 3.05 3.94 17.84
N ARG A 107 2.88 4.60 18.99
CA ARG A 107 3.98 4.83 19.94
C ARG A 107 4.52 3.52 20.52
N ALA A 108 3.65 2.57 20.87
CA ALA A 108 4.06 1.26 21.38
C ALA A 108 4.80 0.43 20.32
N THR A 109 4.39 0.51 19.05
CA THR A 109 5.01 -0.20 17.92
C THR A 109 6.37 0.37 17.55
N PHE A 110 6.45 1.67 17.28
CA PHE A 110 7.67 2.26 16.72
C PHE A 110 8.60 2.86 17.77
N LYS A 111 8.11 3.14 18.98
CA LYS A 111 8.84 3.75 20.11
C LYS A 111 9.36 5.18 19.89
N SER A 112 9.53 5.64 18.65
CA SER A 112 9.91 7.01 18.32
C SER A 112 9.31 7.47 16.98
N LYS A 113 9.12 8.78 16.84
CA LYS A 113 8.67 9.42 15.59
C LYS A 113 9.56 9.04 14.41
N GLU A 114 10.89 9.06 14.61
CA GLU A 114 11.86 8.73 13.55
C GLU A 114 11.63 7.32 13.00
N LYS A 115 11.42 6.32 13.87
CA LYS A 115 11.17 4.95 13.42
C LYS A 115 9.84 4.80 12.69
N ALA A 116 8.80 5.49 13.16
CA ALA A 116 7.50 5.51 12.48
C ALA A 116 7.60 6.20 11.10
N TYR A 117 8.36 7.30 11.02
CA TYR A 117 8.63 8.01 9.78
C TYR A 117 9.37 7.14 8.77
N GLN A 118 10.44 6.46 9.18
CA GLN A 118 11.18 5.57 8.28
C GLN A 118 10.31 4.41 7.75
N ALA A 119 9.44 3.85 8.60
CA ALA A 119 8.47 2.83 8.18
C ALA A 119 7.47 3.40 7.15
N LEU A 120 6.85 4.54 7.45
CA LEU A 120 5.91 5.23 6.56
C LEU A 120 6.54 5.57 5.21
N ILE A 121 7.70 6.23 5.19
CA ILE A 121 8.36 6.65 3.96
C ILE A 121 8.73 5.45 3.09
N ARG A 122 9.18 4.34 3.67
CA ARG A 122 9.49 3.13 2.90
C ARG A 122 8.28 2.63 2.09
N GLN A 123 7.07 2.66 2.66
CA GLN A 123 5.86 2.32 1.92
C GLN A 123 5.53 3.35 0.84
N LEU A 124 5.64 4.63 1.18
CA LEU A 124 5.33 5.73 0.26
C LEU A 124 6.29 5.77 -0.93
N ASP A 125 7.57 5.44 -0.74
CA ASP A 125 8.57 5.37 -1.79
C ASP A 125 8.23 4.29 -2.84
N TYR A 126 7.71 3.12 -2.40
CA TYR A 126 7.24 2.11 -3.35
C TYR A 126 5.98 2.53 -4.10
N ASN A 127 5.05 3.22 -3.43
CA ASN A 127 3.88 3.78 -4.11
C ASN A 127 4.29 4.86 -5.12
N GLU A 128 5.24 5.72 -4.76
CA GLU A 128 5.80 6.75 -5.63
C GLU A 128 6.52 6.14 -6.83
N GLU A 129 7.33 5.09 -6.63
CA GLU A 129 7.98 4.34 -7.71
C GLU A 129 6.94 3.72 -8.65
N GLY A 130 5.85 3.16 -8.10
CA GLY A 130 4.74 2.63 -8.88
C GLY A 130 4.08 3.69 -9.76
N ILE A 131 3.79 4.88 -9.21
CA ILE A 131 3.24 6.02 -9.97
C ILE A 131 4.23 6.45 -11.05
N ALA A 132 5.52 6.57 -10.71
CA ALA A 132 6.56 6.99 -11.64
C ALA A 132 6.71 6.04 -12.84
N ILE A 133 6.54 4.73 -12.65
CA ILE A 133 6.55 3.74 -13.74
C ILE A 133 5.44 4.03 -14.76
N VAL A 134 4.24 4.40 -14.28
CA VAL A 134 3.10 4.73 -15.14
C VAL A 134 3.28 6.09 -15.80
N GLU A 135 3.86 7.07 -15.10
CA GLU A 135 4.15 8.40 -15.64
C GLU A 135 5.23 8.37 -16.74
N GLN A 136 6.23 7.50 -16.61
CA GLN A 136 7.31 7.35 -17.59
C GLN A 136 6.80 6.81 -18.94
N ASP A 137 5.78 5.96 -18.91
CA ASP A 137 5.18 5.38 -20.12
C ASP A 137 3.69 5.12 -19.90
N ASP A 138 2.87 6.14 -20.16
CA ASP A 138 1.43 6.05 -19.96
C ASP A 138 0.75 5.04 -20.90
N SER A 139 1.46 4.50 -21.89
CA SER A 139 0.95 3.47 -22.81
C SER A 139 0.68 2.14 -22.09
N ILE A 140 1.24 1.97 -20.89
CA ILE A 140 0.89 0.90 -19.96
C ILE A 140 -0.59 0.94 -19.57
N LEU A 141 -1.25 2.10 -19.57
CA LEU A 141 -2.65 2.20 -19.20
C LEU A 141 -3.58 1.61 -20.29
N LYS A 142 -4.63 0.90 -19.87
CA LYS A 142 -5.70 0.41 -20.75
C LYS A 142 -6.56 1.56 -21.30
N ILE A 143 -6.67 2.65 -20.56
CA ILE A 143 -7.54 3.78 -20.87
C ILE A 143 -6.98 4.55 -22.08
N PRO A 144 -7.77 4.75 -23.15
CA PRO A 144 -7.26 5.37 -24.38
C PRO A 144 -7.20 6.91 -24.33
N LEU A 145 -7.97 7.57 -23.46
CA LEU A 145 -8.12 9.02 -23.40
C LEU A 145 -7.95 9.56 -21.98
N GLY A 146 -7.52 10.82 -21.86
CA GLY A 146 -7.47 11.53 -20.58
C GLY A 146 -6.38 11.07 -19.60
N LYS A 147 -5.44 10.21 -20.03
CA LYS A 147 -4.34 9.68 -19.20
C LYS A 147 -3.56 10.78 -18.48
N ASN A 148 -3.19 11.84 -19.19
CA ASN A 148 -2.47 12.99 -18.62
C ASN A 148 -3.23 13.66 -17.46
N ILE A 149 -4.57 13.71 -17.52
CA ILE A 149 -5.38 14.29 -16.44
C ILE A 149 -5.43 13.32 -15.26
N ILE A 150 -5.65 12.03 -15.52
CA ILE A 150 -5.69 10.98 -14.50
C ILE A 150 -4.36 10.93 -13.74
N LEU A 151 -3.23 10.95 -14.44
CA LEU A 151 -1.90 10.91 -13.84
C LEU A 151 -1.62 12.16 -13.01
N LYS A 152 -1.99 13.36 -13.50
CA LYS A 152 -1.85 14.59 -12.72
C LYS A 152 -2.67 14.56 -11.42
N VAL A 153 -3.91 14.07 -11.49
CA VAL A 153 -4.77 13.93 -10.30
C VAL A 153 -4.23 12.88 -9.34
N LEU A 154 -3.77 11.74 -9.85
CA LEU A 154 -3.14 10.68 -9.05
C LEU A 154 -1.90 11.20 -8.31
N ARG A 155 -0.99 11.86 -9.03
CA ARG A 155 0.22 12.46 -8.46
C ARG A 155 -0.12 13.50 -7.39
N ALA A 156 -1.01 14.44 -7.70
CA ALA A 156 -1.42 15.46 -6.74
C ALA A 156 -2.08 14.87 -5.48
N GLY A 157 -2.93 13.84 -5.65
CA GLY A 157 -3.56 13.13 -4.54
C GLY A 157 -2.56 12.35 -3.69
N PHE A 158 -1.55 11.74 -4.31
CA PHE A 158 -0.46 11.08 -3.62
C PHE A 158 0.37 12.06 -2.79
N GLU A 159 0.82 13.18 -3.38
CA GLU A 159 1.61 14.19 -2.65
C GLU A 159 0.83 14.78 -1.47
N LEU A 160 -0.47 15.04 -1.65
CA LEU A 160 -1.33 15.52 -0.57
C LEU A 160 -1.44 14.50 0.57
N THR A 161 -1.68 13.24 0.23
CA THR A 161 -1.75 12.14 1.22
C THR A 161 -0.42 11.95 1.94
N LYS A 162 0.70 11.93 1.21
CA LYS A 162 2.07 11.83 1.76
C LYS A 162 2.32 12.92 2.78
N LYS A 163 1.98 14.17 2.45
CA LYS A 163 2.10 15.30 3.38
C LYS A 163 1.24 15.12 4.64
N SER A 164 -0.04 14.79 4.48
CA SER A 164 -0.97 14.57 5.62
C SER A 164 -0.45 13.50 6.57
N LEU A 165 -0.02 12.35 6.04
CA LEU A 165 0.47 11.24 6.86
C LEU A 165 1.75 11.61 7.64
N ILE A 166 2.62 12.43 7.06
CA ILE A 166 3.83 12.91 7.75
C ILE A 166 3.45 13.90 8.87
N GLU A 167 2.49 14.79 8.63
CA GLU A 167 1.98 15.72 9.65
C GLU A 167 1.26 14.98 10.79
N GLU A 168 0.52 13.91 10.49
CA GLU A 168 -0.11 13.05 11.51
C GLU A 168 0.92 12.38 12.43
N LEU A 169 2.14 12.09 11.96
CA LEU A 169 3.20 11.58 12.83
C LEU A 169 3.66 12.61 13.87
N ASP A 170 3.58 13.91 13.58
CA ASP A 170 3.79 14.94 14.60
C ASP A 170 2.71 14.85 15.67
N GLU A 171 1.43 14.75 15.28
CA GLU A 171 0.32 14.65 16.22
C GLU A 171 0.39 13.39 17.10
N ILE A 172 0.82 12.25 16.53
CA ILE A 172 0.93 10.98 17.25
C ILE A 172 2.07 10.98 18.27
N PHE A 173 3.18 11.68 18.01
CA PHE A 173 4.40 11.61 18.82
C PHE A 173 4.72 12.88 19.62
N ASN A 174 3.84 13.88 19.59
CA ASN A 174 3.89 15.07 20.45
C ASN A 174 3.36 14.80 21.87
#